data_AF-A0A3B9PU59-F1
#
_entry.id   AF-A0A3B9PU59-F1
#
_cell.length_a   1.000
_cell.length_b   1.000
_cell.length_c   1.000
_cell.angle_alpha   90.00
_cell.angle_beta   90.00
_cell.angle_gamma   90.00
#
_symmetry.space_group_name_H-M   'P 1'
#
loop_
_entity.id
_entity.type
_entity.pdbx_description
1 polymer ?
#
loop_
_entity_poly.entity_id
_entity_poly.type
_entity_poly.pdbx_seq_one_letter_code
_entity_poly.pdbx_strand_id
1 'polypeptide(L)'
;MTLQISTNTAAARASYNLGKNNSMLQRSFDRLSSGKKLVSPIQDPGSLAVSMKLSAAINRLAGAQNNSQNAMSYLEVQDGMLETVGNIIDRMSELKGLSSQDPMKSAQDKASYSNEFRDLQVQLYDIATQKFNGVSLFANFVSTDTPDVYGAEAVFNAQNQDRSQDNTLTIYTSAEGSEGSKVSVYKALLLSALTVGQDKSINHRFSSADNANAAIGDTTSPLSFASERIEGTISLGQISVNVINQALENVAFLRAQNGGVQSRLSFN
;
A
#
# COMPACT_ATOMS: atom_id res chain seq x y z
N MET A 1 34.52 44.59 66.47
CA MET A 1 33.90 43.27 66.28
C MET A 1 33.20 42.89 67.57
N THR A 2 31.88 42.79 67.56
CA THR A 2 31.10 42.41 68.74
C THR A 2 31.10 40.89 68.88
N LEU A 3 31.82 40.35 69.86
CA LEU A 3 31.69 38.94 70.24
C LEU A 3 30.40 38.78 71.07
N GLN A 4 29.36 38.22 70.47
CA GLN A 4 28.19 37.74 71.21
C GLN A 4 28.37 36.26 71.54
N ILE A 5 28.23 35.91 72.83
CA ILE A 5 28.47 34.56 73.35
C ILE A 5 27.26 33.63 73.13
N SER A 6 26.05 34.19 73.05
CA SER A 6 24.80 33.42 72.93
C SER A 6 24.42 33.01 71.50
N THR A 7 24.99 33.67 70.48
CA THR A 7 24.62 33.45 69.07
C THR A 7 25.88 33.29 68.21
N ASN A 8 26.23 32.05 67.87
CA ASN A 8 27.37 31.75 67.03
C ASN A 8 27.01 31.87 65.54
N THR A 9 27.19 33.07 64.99
CA THR A 9 26.90 33.37 63.58
C THR A 9 27.79 32.62 62.59
N ALA A 10 29.02 32.26 62.98
CA ALA A 10 29.92 31.45 62.15
C ALA A 10 29.42 29.99 62.03
N ALA A 11 28.99 29.40 63.15
CA ALA A 11 28.38 28.08 63.16
C ALA A 11 27.06 28.05 62.37
N ALA A 12 26.19 29.06 62.54
CA ALA A 12 24.94 29.16 61.77
C ALA A 12 25.17 29.24 60.26
N ARG A 13 26.18 30.01 59.82
CA ARG A 13 26.58 30.09 58.40
C ARG A 13 27.15 28.76 57.90
N ALA A 14 27.95 28.07 58.70
CA ALA A 14 28.48 26.75 58.36
C ALA A 14 27.36 25.72 58.19
N SER A 15 26.38 25.68 59.10
CA SER A 15 25.21 24.80 59.01
C SER A 15 24.32 25.10 57.80
N TYR A 16 24.10 26.38 57.47
CA TYR A 16 23.36 26.80 56.28
C TYR A 16 24.05 26.31 54.98
N ASN A 17 25.37 26.52 54.87
CA ASN A 17 26.14 26.05 53.73
C ASN A 17 26.18 24.52 53.63
N LEU A 18 26.27 23.81 54.76
CA LEU A 18 26.21 22.36 54.81
C LEU A 18 24.85 21.83 54.34
N GLY A 19 23.74 22.45 54.77
CA GLY A 19 22.39 22.12 54.30
C GLY A 19 22.25 22.33 52.78
N LYS A 20 22.80 23.44 52.26
CA LYS A 20 22.85 23.71 50.81
C LYS A 20 23.64 22.64 50.07
N ASN A 21 24.83 22.27 50.56
CA ASN A 21 25.67 21.23 49.95
C ASN A 21 24.99 19.86 49.96
N ASN A 22 24.33 19.49 51.07
CA ASN A 22 23.61 18.22 51.15
C ASN A 22 22.46 18.16 50.13
N SER A 23 21.72 19.26 49.95
CA SER A 23 20.67 19.35 48.92
C SER A 23 21.22 19.24 47.49
N MET A 24 22.40 19.77 47.21
CA MET A 24 23.06 19.63 45.91
C MET A 24 23.57 18.20 45.68
N LEU A 25 24.12 17.58 46.72
CA LEU A 25 24.59 16.20 46.68
C LEU A 25 23.43 15.22 46.42
N GLN A 26 22.30 15.40 47.11
CA GLN A 26 21.09 14.60 46.88
C GLN A 26 20.65 14.69 45.41
N ARG A 27 20.63 15.90 44.83
CA ARG A 27 20.31 16.09 43.40
C ARG A 27 21.30 15.40 42.47
N SER A 28 22.59 15.39 42.81
CA SER A 28 23.60 14.65 42.04
C SER A 28 23.35 13.14 42.11
N PHE A 29 22.95 12.61 43.27
CA PHE A 29 22.53 11.21 43.40
C PHE A 29 21.28 10.89 42.59
N ASP A 30 20.27 11.77 42.59
CA ASP A 30 19.05 11.57 41.79
C ASP A 30 19.35 11.56 40.29
N ARG A 31 20.25 12.43 39.82
CA ARG A 31 20.73 12.45 38.42
C ARG A 31 21.54 11.21 38.07
N LEU A 32 22.41 10.76 38.97
CA LEU A 32 23.21 9.55 38.77
C LEU A 32 22.33 8.30 38.72
N SER A 33 21.35 8.19 39.62
CA SER A 33 20.43 7.06 39.70
C SER A 33 19.46 7.01 38.51
N SER A 34 18.97 8.17 38.05
CA SER A 34 18.06 8.23 36.90
C SER A 34 18.77 8.19 35.54
N GLY A 35 20.07 8.48 35.51
CA GLY A 35 20.84 8.69 34.27
C GLY A 35 20.40 9.92 33.46
N LYS A 36 19.48 10.74 33.98
CA LYS A 36 18.93 11.92 33.28
C LYS A 36 19.49 13.19 33.90
N LYS A 37 19.93 14.13 33.06
CA LYS A 37 20.33 15.48 33.49
C LYS A 37 19.18 16.23 34.18
N LEU A 38 17.95 16.03 33.70
CA LEU A 38 16.73 16.63 34.22
C LEU A 38 15.89 15.56 34.92
N VAL A 39 15.75 15.67 36.25
CA VAL A 39 15.03 14.69 37.08
C VAL A 39 13.68 15.23 37.57
N SER A 40 13.53 16.55 37.65
CA SER A 40 12.30 17.19 38.16
C SER A 40 11.91 18.42 37.33
N PRO A 41 10.59 18.64 37.07
CA PRO A 41 10.06 19.82 36.39
C PRO A 41 10.42 21.16 37.02
N ILE A 42 10.71 21.16 38.33
CA ILE A 42 11.02 22.37 39.09
C ILE A 42 12.38 22.96 38.71
N GLN A 43 13.30 22.13 38.18
CA GLN A 43 14.69 22.55 37.94
C GLN A 43 14.88 23.36 36.65
N ASP A 44 14.16 23.00 35.58
CA ASP A 44 14.19 23.69 34.30
C ASP A 44 12.91 23.33 33.50
N PRO A 45 11.83 24.12 33.66
CA PRO A 45 10.57 23.83 32.99
C PRO A 45 10.68 24.00 31.46
N GLY A 46 11.58 24.86 30.98
CA GLY A 46 11.79 25.10 29.55
C GLY A 46 12.43 23.90 28.87
N SER A 47 13.57 23.42 29.40
CA SER A 47 14.25 22.24 28.85
C SER A 47 13.45 20.96 29.04
N LEU A 48 12.67 20.85 30.12
CA LEU A 48 11.74 19.72 30.29
C LEU A 48 10.65 19.74 29.21
N ALA A 49 10.05 20.90 28.92
CA ALA A 49 9.02 21.01 27.90
C ALA A 49 9.55 20.62 26.50
N VAL A 50 10.78 21.02 26.15
CA VAL A 50 11.44 20.60 24.91
C VAL A 50 11.68 19.08 24.91
N SER A 51 12.17 18.52 26.02
CA SER A 51 12.39 17.07 26.13
C SER A 51 11.08 16.28 25.99
N MET A 52 9.98 16.75 26.57
CA MET A 52 8.66 16.12 26.44
C MET A 52 8.15 16.16 25.00
N LYS A 53 8.31 17.31 24.32
CA LYS A 53 7.99 17.44 22.89
C LYS A 53 8.81 16.47 22.04
N LEU A 54 10.11 16.35 22.31
CA LEU A 54 10.99 15.45 21.57
C LEU A 54 10.64 13.98 21.84
N SER A 55 10.34 13.59 23.08
CA SER A 55 9.86 12.24 23.40
C SER A 55 8.53 11.92 22.70
N ALA A 56 7.61 12.87 22.64
CA ALA A 56 6.36 12.70 21.88
C ALA A 56 6.64 12.55 20.38
N ALA A 57 7.55 13.34 19.80
CA ALA A 57 7.94 13.22 18.40
C ALA A 57 8.59 11.86 18.09
N ILE A 58 9.46 11.35 18.97
CA ILE A 58 10.06 10.02 18.84
C ILE A 58 8.98 8.93 18.81
N ASN A 59 8.02 8.97 19.73
CA ASN A 59 6.93 7.98 19.76
C ASN A 59 6.08 8.03 18.49
N ARG A 60 5.79 9.23 17.97
CA ARG A 60 5.05 9.38 16.71
C ARG A 60 5.85 8.90 15.50
N LEU A 61 7.17 9.17 15.48
CA LEU A 61 8.06 8.69 14.43
C LEU A 61 8.17 7.16 14.43
N ALA A 62 8.20 6.52 15.60
CA ALA A 62 8.13 5.06 15.70
C ALA A 62 6.82 4.51 15.11
N GLY A 63 5.69 5.20 15.32
CA GLY A 63 4.43 4.87 14.64
C GLY A 63 4.51 5.03 13.13
N ALA A 64 5.09 6.14 12.65
CA ALA A 64 5.28 6.39 11.22
C ALA A 64 6.18 5.33 10.55
N GLN A 65 7.25 4.89 11.23
CA GLN A 65 8.12 3.81 10.76
C GLN A 65 7.36 2.49 10.59
N ASN A 66 6.51 2.14 11.57
CA ASN A 66 5.66 0.95 11.46
C ASN A 66 4.64 1.08 10.31
N ASN A 67 4.11 2.27 10.06
CA ASN A 67 3.21 2.51 8.92
C ASN A 67 3.94 2.30 7.58
N SER A 68 5.17 2.80 7.44
CA SER A 68 6.00 2.56 6.26
C SER A 68 6.29 1.07 6.06
N GLN A 69 6.60 0.34 7.14
CA GLN A 69 6.85 -1.10 7.07
C GLN A 69 5.59 -1.87 6.63
N ASN A 70 4.42 -1.52 7.16
CA ASN A 70 3.15 -2.11 6.74
C ASN A 70 2.84 -1.81 5.27
N ALA A 71 3.18 -0.61 4.79
CA ALA A 71 3.04 -0.24 3.38
C ALA A 71 3.96 -1.08 2.47
N MET A 72 5.19 -1.35 2.89
CA MET A 72 6.10 -2.26 2.18
C MET A 72 5.51 -3.67 2.10
N SER A 73 5.05 -4.24 3.23
CA SER A 73 4.42 -5.56 3.23
C SER A 73 3.15 -5.63 2.38
N TYR A 74 2.34 -4.56 2.37
CA TYR A 74 1.19 -4.45 1.48
C TYR A 74 1.61 -4.53 0.01
N LEU A 75 2.67 -3.81 -0.37
CA LEU A 75 3.16 -3.78 -1.74
C LEU A 75 3.78 -5.11 -2.17
N GLU A 76 4.50 -5.80 -1.27
CA GLU A 76 5.07 -7.13 -1.51
C GLU A 76 3.96 -8.16 -1.79
N VAL A 77 2.89 -8.14 -0.98
CA VAL A 77 1.73 -9.00 -1.21
C VAL A 77 1.03 -8.64 -2.52
N GLN A 78 0.88 -7.35 -2.84
CA GLN A 78 0.32 -6.92 -4.12
C GLN A 78 1.16 -7.40 -5.31
N ASP A 79 2.50 -7.34 -5.24
CA ASP A 79 3.36 -7.82 -6.33
C ASP A 79 3.27 -9.34 -6.49
N GLY A 80 3.26 -10.11 -5.39
CA GLY A 80 3.07 -11.57 -5.45
C GLY A 80 1.73 -11.98 -6.05
N MET A 81 0.67 -11.21 -5.78
CA MET A 81 -0.63 -11.42 -6.44
C MET A 81 -0.58 -11.09 -7.93
N LEU A 82 0.10 -10.00 -8.33
CA LEU A 82 0.29 -9.65 -9.75
C LEU A 82 1.15 -10.69 -10.50
N GLU A 83 2.12 -11.30 -9.84
CA GLU A 83 2.89 -12.43 -10.39
C GLU A 83 1.99 -13.64 -10.65
N THR A 84 1.12 -13.94 -9.69
CA THR A 84 0.13 -15.03 -9.84
C THR A 84 -0.83 -14.75 -11.01
N VAL A 85 -1.28 -13.50 -11.16
CA VAL A 85 -2.07 -13.08 -12.32
C VAL A 85 -1.32 -13.28 -13.64
N GLY A 86 -0.04 -12.90 -13.70
CA GLY A 86 0.79 -13.12 -14.89
C GLY A 86 0.85 -14.60 -15.29
N ASN A 87 1.11 -15.48 -14.32
CA ASN A 87 1.13 -16.93 -14.54
C ASN A 87 -0.22 -17.48 -15.04
N ILE A 88 -1.34 -16.94 -14.54
CA ILE A 88 -2.69 -17.32 -15.01
C ILE A 88 -2.89 -16.88 -16.46
N ILE A 89 -2.48 -15.66 -16.83
CA ILE A 89 -2.59 -15.15 -18.21
C ILE A 89 -1.70 -15.97 -19.17
N ASP A 90 -0.51 -16.38 -18.74
CA ASP A 90 0.36 -17.27 -19.51
C ASP A 90 -0.30 -18.64 -19.74
N ARG A 91 -0.93 -19.21 -18.71
CA ARG A 91 -1.71 -20.45 -18.85
C ARG A 91 -2.90 -20.27 -19.80
N MET A 92 -3.60 -19.13 -19.73
CA MET A 92 -4.68 -18.79 -20.66
C MET A 92 -4.18 -18.68 -22.11
N SER A 93 -2.97 -18.15 -22.32
CA SER A 93 -2.30 -18.10 -23.63
C SER A 93 -1.96 -19.50 -24.16
N GLU A 94 -1.45 -20.38 -23.29
CA GLU A 94 -1.18 -21.79 -23.62
C GLU A 94 -2.46 -22.51 -24.07
N LEU A 95 -3.55 -22.38 -23.31
CA LEU A 95 -4.85 -22.97 -23.66
C LEU A 95 -5.35 -22.48 -25.02
N LYS A 96 -5.21 -21.17 -25.30
CA LYS A 96 -5.55 -20.59 -26.60
C LYS A 96 -4.73 -21.19 -27.74
N GLY A 97 -3.42 -21.35 -27.54
CA GLY A 97 -2.52 -22.01 -28.48
C GLY A 97 -2.93 -23.45 -28.76
N LEU A 98 -3.11 -24.26 -27.71
CA LEU A 98 -3.49 -25.67 -27.81
C LEU A 98 -4.82 -25.87 -28.53
N SER A 99 -5.82 -25.01 -28.28
CA SER A 99 -7.12 -25.13 -28.94
C SER A 99 -7.13 -24.65 -30.40
N SER A 100 -6.23 -23.73 -30.77
CA SER A 100 -6.24 -23.10 -32.10
C SER A 100 -5.26 -23.74 -33.08
N GLN A 101 -4.16 -24.31 -32.60
CA GLN A 101 -3.07 -24.83 -33.43
C GLN A 101 -3.16 -26.34 -33.68
N ASP A 102 -3.87 -27.11 -32.85
CA ASP A 102 -4.01 -28.56 -33.02
C ASP A 102 -5.34 -28.92 -33.73
N PRO A 103 -5.30 -29.28 -35.03
CA PRO A 103 -6.49 -29.72 -35.77
C PRO A 103 -6.94 -31.14 -35.39
N MET A 104 -6.11 -31.93 -34.70
CA MET A 104 -6.41 -33.31 -34.31
C MET A 104 -7.14 -33.44 -32.97
N LYS A 105 -7.31 -32.35 -32.23
CA LYS A 105 -8.04 -32.35 -30.96
C LYS A 105 -9.54 -32.58 -31.16
N SER A 106 -10.10 -33.44 -30.32
CA SER A 106 -11.53 -33.73 -30.34
C SER A 106 -12.36 -32.54 -29.87
N ALA A 107 -13.65 -32.52 -30.21
CA ALA A 107 -14.57 -31.51 -29.69
C ALA A 107 -14.66 -31.54 -28.15
N GLN A 108 -14.49 -32.71 -27.54
CA GLN A 108 -14.48 -32.88 -26.09
C GLN A 108 -13.25 -32.23 -25.46
N ASP A 109 -12.07 -32.37 -26.07
CA ASP A 109 -10.84 -31.75 -25.56
C ASP A 109 -10.93 -30.22 -25.61
N LYS A 110 -11.45 -29.67 -26.72
CA LYS A 110 -11.67 -28.23 -26.87
C LYS A 110 -12.69 -27.69 -25.86
N ALA A 111 -13.73 -28.46 -25.54
CA ALA A 111 -14.69 -28.11 -24.49
C ALA A 111 -14.02 -28.08 -23.10
N SER A 112 -13.15 -29.04 -22.78
CA SER A 112 -12.39 -29.05 -21.53
C SER A 112 -11.47 -27.84 -21.39
N TYR A 113 -10.72 -27.47 -22.44
CA TYR A 113 -9.88 -26.27 -22.43
C TYR A 113 -10.71 -24.99 -22.28
N SER A 114 -11.88 -24.93 -22.92
CA SER A 114 -12.78 -23.81 -22.74
C SER A 114 -13.31 -23.71 -21.32
N ASN A 115 -13.54 -24.82 -20.63
CA ASN A 115 -13.96 -24.80 -19.22
C ASN A 115 -12.83 -24.28 -18.32
N GLU A 116 -11.61 -24.83 -18.47
CA GLU A 116 -10.44 -24.37 -17.72
C GLU A 116 -10.20 -22.86 -17.92
N PHE A 117 -10.30 -22.37 -19.15
CA PHE A 117 -10.14 -20.95 -19.45
C PHE A 117 -11.21 -20.07 -18.79
N ARG A 118 -12.43 -20.56 -18.60
CA ARG A 118 -13.50 -19.83 -17.90
C ARG A 118 -13.24 -19.80 -16.39
N ASP A 119 -12.79 -20.93 -15.83
CA ASP A 119 -12.42 -21.01 -14.41
C ASP A 119 -11.26 -20.06 -14.07
N LEU A 120 -10.25 -19.96 -14.94
CA LEU A 120 -9.14 -19.03 -14.78
C LEU A 120 -9.59 -17.56 -14.78
N GLN A 121 -10.60 -17.19 -15.58
CA GLN A 121 -11.15 -15.82 -15.57
C GLN A 121 -11.87 -15.48 -14.27
N VAL A 122 -12.56 -16.46 -13.66
CA VAL A 122 -13.17 -16.29 -12.35
C VAL A 122 -12.09 -16.16 -11.27
N GLN A 123 -11.04 -16.97 -11.35
CA GLN A 123 -9.90 -16.88 -10.45
C GLN A 123 -9.21 -15.51 -10.53
N LEU A 124 -9.06 -14.93 -11.72
CA LEU A 124 -8.52 -13.58 -11.90
C LEU A 124 -9.37 -12.52 -11.19
N TYR A 125 -10.69 -12.64 -11.27
CA TYR A 125 -11.60 -11.76 -10.53
C TYR A 125 -11.47 -11.94 -9.01
N ASP A 126 -11.39 -13.18 -8.53
CA ASP A 126 -11.20 -13.46 -7.10
C ASP A 126 -9.92 -12.82 -6.57
N ILE A 127 -8.80 -12.93 -7.29
CA ILE A 127 -7.53 -12.26 -6.94
C ILE A 127 -7.73 -10.74 -6.89
N ALA A 128 -8.45 -10.16 -7.85
CA ALA A 128 -8.73 -8.72 -7.88
C ALA A 128 -9.52 -8.22 -6.67
N THR A 129 -10.31 -9.08 -6.01
CA THR A 129 -11.11 -8.70 -4.83
C THR A 129 -10.38 -8.93 -3.49
N GLN A 130 -9.19 -9.53 -3.49
CA GLN A 130 -8.45 -9.84 -2.26
C GLN A 130 -8.05 -8.61 -1.44
N LYS A 131 -7.86 -8.82 -0.13
CA LYS A 131 -7.57 -7.78 0.86
C LYS A 131 -6.37 -8.17 1.71
N PHE A 132 -5.55 -7.18 2.04
CA PHE A 132 -4.48 -7.27 3.04
C PHE A 132 -4.86 -6.44 4.26
N ASN A 133 -4.95 -7.10 5.43
CA ASN A 133 -5.30 -6.45 6.70
C ASN A 133 -6.58 -5.57 6.62
N GLY A 134 -7.61 -6.06 5.91
CA GLY A 134 -8.88 -5.35 5.70
C GLY A 134 -8.88 -4.31 4.57
N VAL A 135 -7.71 -3.93 4.04
CA VAL A 135 -7.57 -2.99 2.92
C VAL A 135 -7.49 -3.79 1.61
N SER A 136 -8.32 -3.47 0.62
CA SER A 136 -8.26 -4.12 -0.69
C SER A 136 -6.91 -3.91 -1.36
N LEU A 137 -6.38 -4.94 -2.04
CA LEU A 137 -5.09 -4.87 -2.75
C LEU A 137 -5.19 -4.13 -4.09
N PHE A 138 -6.36 -4.15 -4.72
CA PHE A 138 -6.59 -3.57 -6.04
C PHE A 138 -7.70 -2.53 -5.98
N ALA A 139 -7.67 -1.54 -6.87
CA ALA A 139 -8.73 -0.55 -6.99
C ALA A 139 -9.58 -0.80 -8.23
N ASN A 140 -10.90 -0.67 -8.07
CA ASN A 140 -11.85 -0.56 -9.19
C ASN A 140 -12.37 0.88 -9.36
N PHE A 141 -12.36 1.67 -8.29
CA PHE A 141 -12.88 3.04 -8.26
C PHE A 141 -11.81 4.03 -7.81
N VAL A 142 -11.94 5.29 -8.26
CA VAL A 142 -11.04 6.41 -7.94
C VAL A 142 -11.01 6.72 -6.44
N SER A 143 -12.14 6.54 -5.75
CA SER A 143 -12.31 6.77 -4.32
C SER A 143 -13.00 5.56 -3.69
N THR A 144 -12.40 5.00 -2.65
CA THR A 144 -12.97 3.86 -1.88
C THR A 144 -12.77 4.00 -0.37
N ASP A 145 -12.52 5.20 0.16
CA ASP A 145 -12.29 5.37 1.61
C ASP A 145 -13.57 5.12 2.45
N THR A 146 -14.73 4.92 1.80
CA THR A 146 -15.97 4.48 2.44
C THR A 146 -16.56 3.27 1.69
N PRO A 147 -16.99 2.20 2.39
CA PRO A 147 -17.54 0.99 1.78
C PRO A 147 -18.77 1.18 0.88
N ASP A 148 -19.47 2.32 1.01
CA ASP A 148 -20.80 2.54 0.42
C ASP A 148 -20.90 3.75 -0.54
N VAL A 149 -19.77 4.37 -0.90
CA VAL A 149 -19.75 5.45 -1.92
C VAL A 149 -18.80 5.03 -3.04
N TYR A 150 -19.34 4.35 -4.05
CA TYR A 150 -18.62 4.10 -5.29
C TYR A 150 -18.43 5.43 -6.02
N GLY A 151 -17.18 5.90 -6.10
CA GLY A 151 -16.81 7.02 -6.97
C GLY A 151 -16.85 6.64 -8.45
N ALA A 152 -16.33 7.51 -9.32
CA ALA A 152 -16.08 7.13 -10.71
C ALA A 152 -15.16 5.91 -10.77
N GLU A 153 -15.37 5.02 -11.75
CA GLU A 153 -14.43 3.92 -11.99
C GLU A 153 -13.08 4.46 -12.45
N ALA A 154 -12.03 3.88 -11.87
CA ALA A 154 -10.65 4.19 -12.18
C ALA A 154 -10.25 3.47 -13.48
N VAL A 155 -9.37 4.09 -14.24
CA VAL A 155 -9.01 3.58 -15.57
C VAL A 155 -7.50 3.44 -15.73
N PHE A 156 -7.08 2.26 -16.16
CA PHE A 156 -5.70 1.95 -16.48
C PHE A 156 -5.33 2.49 -17.86
N ASN A 157 -4.38 3.43 -17.90
CA ASN A 157 -3.93 4.07 -19.16
C ASN A 157 -2.40 4.04 -19.37
N ALA A 158 -1.68 3.10 -18.74
CA ALA A 158 -0.23 2.90 -18.85
C ALA A 158 0.60 4.19 -19.01
N GLN A 159 0.87 4.63 -20.25
CA GLN A 159 1.70 5.79 -20.60
C GLN A 159 1.04 7.15 -20.36
N ASN A 160 -0.31 7.25 -20.40
CA ASN A 160 -1.06 8.50 -20.24
C ASN A 160 -1.93 8.49 -18.97
N GLN A 161 -1.32 8.21 -17.81
CA GLN A 161 -2.04 8.20 -16.52
C GLN A 161 -2.65 9.57 -16.20
N ASP A 162 -3.98 9.62 -16.10
CA ASP A 162 -4.70 10.76 -15.54
C ASP A 162 -4.79 10.58 -14.03
N ARG A 163 -4.05 11.41 -13.29
CA ARG A 163 -3.99 11.37 -11.81
C ARG A 163 -5.36 11.60 -11.16
N SER A 164 -6.33 12.17 -11.87
CA SER A 164 -7.68 12.36 -11.36
C SER A 164 -8.52 11.09 -11.36
N GLN A 165 -8.08 10.06 -12.10
CA GLN A 165 -8.73 8.76 -12.22
C GLN A 165 -7.96 7.64 -11.50
N ASP A 166 -6.89 7.97 -10.78
CA ASP A 166 -6.10 7.03 -10.00
C ASP A 166 -6.60 6.92 -8.56
N ASN A 167 -6.44 5.74 -7.97
CA ASN A 167 -6.64 5.53 -6.54
C ASN A 167 -5.26 5.42 -5.85
N THR A 168 -5.07 6.21 -4.79
CA THR A 168 -3.81 6.21 -4.03
C THR A 168 -4.05 6.01 -2.55
N LEU A 169 -3.20 5.20 -1.94
CA LEU A 169 -3.09 5.03 -0.50
C LEU A 169 -2.05 6.01 0.04
N THR A 170 -2.43 6.82 1.03
CA THR A 170 -1.53 7.81 1.64
C THR A 170 -0.89 7.26 2.92
N ILE A 171 0.44 7.26 2.96
CA ILE A 171 1.23 6.84 4.12
C ILE A 171 1.87 8.07 4.77
N TYR A 172 1.65 8.24 6.07
CA TYR A 172 2.24 9.32 6.86
C TYR A 172 3.61 8.90 7.39
N THR A 173 4.67 9.62 7.01
CA THR A 173 6.06 9.27 7.35
C THR A 173 6.68 10.19 8.41
N SER A 174 5.94 11.19 8.89
CA SER A 174 6.42 12.20 9.84
C SER A 174 5.66 12.22 11.16
N ALA A 175 6.26 12.83 12.20
CA ALA A 175 5.66 12.97 13.53
C ALA A 175 4.45 13.93 13.58
N GLU A 176 4.24 14.71 12.53
CA GLU A 176 3.18 15.70 12.35
C GLU A 176 1.90 15.10 11.73
N GLY A 177 1.91 13.82 11.34
CA GLY A 177 0.74 13.14 10.77
C GLY A 177 0.29 13.79 9.45
N SER A 178 -0.96 14.25 9.38
CA SER A 178 -1.56 14.80 8.14
C SER A 178 -0.98 16.15 7.71
N GLU A 179 -0.27 16.87 8.56
CA GLU A 179 0.35 18.14 8.19
C GLU A 179 1.81 17.99 7.73
N GLY A 180 2.42 16.82 7.93
CA GLY A 180 3.80 16.57 7.57
C GLY A 180 3.98 15.81 6.25
N SER A 181 5.15 15.19 6.10
CA SER A 181 5.53 14.46 4.90
C SER A 181 4.62 13.24 4.68
N LYS A 182 4.18 13.08 3.42
CA LYS A 182 3.32 11.98 2.98
C LYS A 182 3.92 11.30 1.77
N VAL A 183 3.78 9.98 1.71
CA VAL A 183 4.07 9.21 0.51
C VAL A 183 2.77 8.59 0.02
N SER A 184 2.38 8.94 -1.20
CA SER A 184 1.25 8.31 -1.88
C SER A 184 1.72 7.08 -2.66
N VAL A 185 1.06 5.96 -2.42
CA VAL A 185 1.27 4.66 -3.05
C VAL A 185 0.11 4.40 -4.01
N TYR A 186 0.39 4.00 -5.24
CA TYR A 186 -0.67 3.69 -6.20
C TYR A 186 -1.33 2.36 -5.84
N LYS A 187 -2.66 2.32 -5.92
CA LYS A 187 -3.41 1.08 -5.82
C LYS A 187 -3.55 0.51 -7.23
N ALA A 188 -3.03 -0.70 -7.46
CA ALA A 188 -3.01 -1.30 -8.79
C ALA A 188 -4.44 -1.48 -9.34
N LEU A 189 -4.67 -1.04 -10.58
CA LEU A 189 -5.97 -1.06 -11.26
C LEU A 189 -6.16 -2.34 -12.07
N LEU A 190 -6.15 -3.49 -11.38
CA LEU A 190 -6.09 -4.80 -12.04
C LEU A 190 -7.25 -5.05 -13.00
N LEU A 191 -8.49 -4.82 -12.58
CA LEU A 191 -9.68 -5.11 -13.42
C LEU A 191 -9.70 -4.27 -14.70
N SER A 192 -9.35 -2.98 -14.61
CA SER A 192 -9.23 -2.13 -15.80
C SER A 192 -8.05 -2.53 -16.67
N ALA A 193 -6.91 -2.93 -16.10
CA ALA A 193 -5.75 -3.43 -16.85
C ALA A 193 -6.02 -4.75 -17.59
N LEU A 194 -6.91 -5.59 -17.05
CA LEU A 194 -7.40 -6.82 -17.67
C LEU A 194 -8.56 -6.58 -18.65
N THR A 195 -9.04 -5.34 -18.77
CA THR A 195 -10.06 -4.95 -19.75
C THR A 195 -9.38 -4.34 -20.97
N VAL A 196 -9.39 -5.08 -22.09
CA VAL A 196 -8.66 -4.72 -23.30
C VAL A 196 -9.59 -4.83 -24.52
N GLY A 197 -9.49 -3.88 -25.44
CA GLY A 197 -10.14 -3.99 -26.76
C GLY A 197 -9.50 -5.10 -27.60
N GLN A 198 -10.26 -5.69 -28.51
CA GLN A 198 -9.70 -6.69 -29.44
C GLN A 198 -8.64 -6.10 -30.40
N ASP A 199 -8.64 -4.77 -30.55
CA ASP A 199 -7.63 -3.97 -31.24
C ASP A 199 -6.39 -3.63 -30.39
N LYS A 200 -6.29 -4.19 -29.17
CA LYS A 200 -5.30 -3.88 -28.13
C LYS A 200 -5.46 -2.52 -27.48
N SER A 201 -6.58 -1.82 -27.70
CA SER A 201 -6.84 -0.58 -26.97
C SER A 201 -6.93 -0.85 -25.46
N ILE A 202 -6.27 0.01 -24.70
CA ILE A 202 -6.36 0.09 -23.25
C ILE A 202 -7.25 1.30 -22.89
N ASN A 203 -7.29 1.71 -21.62
CA ASN A 203 -8.10 2.83 -21.14
C ASN A 203 -9.61 2.53 -21.12
N HIS A 204 -9.97 1.31 -20.74
CA HIS A 204 -11.35 0.86 -20.60
C HIS A 204 -11.74 0.66 -19.14
N ARG A 205 -12.99 0.98 -18.82
CA ARG A 205 -13.56 0.69 -17.51
C ARG A 205 -13.95 -0.77 -17.43
N PHE A 206 -13.85 -1.36 -16.24
CA PHE A 206 -14.33 -2.72 -16.03
C PHE A 206 -15.84 -2.85 -16.35
N SER A 207 -16.68 -1.88 -15.94
CA SER A 207 -18.12 -1.91 -16.29
C SER A 207 -18.43 -1.76 -17.77
N SER A 208 -17.51 -1.20 -18.58
CA SER A 208 -17.69 -1.09 -20.03
C SER A 208 -17.36 -2.39 -20.77
N ALA A 209 -16.75 -3.37 -20.09
CA ALA A 209 -16.48 -4.67 -20.67
C ALA A 209 -17.78 -5.48 -20.81
N ASP A 210 -18.16 -5.81 -22.05
CA ASP A 210 -19.28 -6.72 -22.30
C ASP A 210 -18.74 -8.09 -22.71
N ASN A 211 -18.58 -8.96 -21.71
CA ASN A 211 -18.17 -10.33 -21.95
C ASN A 211 -19.33 -11.26 -22.34
N ALA A 212 -20.58 -10.86 -22.10
CA ALA A 212 -21.75 -11.70 -22.30
C ALA A 212 -22.25 -11.68 -23.76
N ASN A 213 -22.14 -10.53 -24.43
CA ASN A 213 -22.65 -10.33 -25.80
C ASN A 213 -21.55 -10.23 -26.86
N ALA A 214 -20.28 -10.44 -26.48
CA ALA A 214 -19.14 -10.35 -27.39
C ALA A 214 -19.31 -11.30 -28.60
N ALA A 215 -19.54 -10.78 -29.80
CA ALA A 215 -19.54 -11.61 -30.99
C ALA A 215 -18.10 -11.99 -31.40
N ILE A 216 -17.91 -13.17 -31.98
CA ILE A 216 -16.62 -13.55 -32.58
C ILE A 216 -16.32 -12.56 -33.72
N GLY A 217 -15.26 -11.75 -33.56
CA GLY A 217 -14.86 -10.74 -34.55
C GLY A 217 -15.37 -9.32 -34.29
N ASP A 218 -16.03 -9.05 -33.15
CA ASP A 218 -16.31 -7.68 -32.71
C ASP A 218 -15.00 -6.95 -32.34
N THR A 219 -14.62 -5.94 -33.11
CA THR A 219 -13.39 -5.17 -32.88
C THR A 219 -13.60 -3.90 -32.06
N THR A 220 -14.85 -3.58 -31.72
CA THR A 220 -15.24 -2.28 -31.17
C THR A 220 -15.53 -2.31 -29.67
N SER A 221 -15.96 -3.45 -29.13
CA SER A 221 -16.26 -3.58 -27.71
C SER A 221 -15.05 -4.09 -26.90
N PRO A 222 -14.75 -3.50 -25.73
CA PRO A 222 -13.72 -4.02 -24.85
C PRO A 222 -14.16 -5.31 -24.16
N LEU A 223 -13.20 -6.18 -23.88
CA LEU A 223 -13.39 -7.47 -23.20
C LEU A 223 -12.54 -7.53 -21.93
N SER A 224 -13.07 -8.11 -20.87
CA SER A 224 -12.36 -8.30 -19.60
C SER A 224 -11.96 -9.76 -19.38
N PHE A 225 -10.68 -10.01 -19.17
CA PHE A 225 -10.17 -11.33 -18.77
C PHE A 225 -10.59 -11.74 -17.34
N ALA A 226 -11.15 -10.83 -16.54
CA ALA A 226 -11.72 -11.15 -15.24
C ALA A 226 -13.25 -11.12 -15.32
N SER A 227 -13.91 -12.10 -14.71
CA SER A 227 -15.37 -12.14 -14.59
C SER A 227 -15.81 -12.61 -13.21
N GLU A 228 -16.82 -11.96 -12.63
CA GLU A 228 -17.43 -12.36 -11.35
C GLU A 228 -18.19 -13.70 -11.47
N ARG A 229 -18.72 -14.01 -12.66
CA ARG A 229 -19.56 -15.19 -12.89
C ARG A 229 -19.09 -15.94 -14.14
N ILE A 230 -19.26 -17.26 -14.13
CA ILE A 230 -18.98 -18.13 -15.29
C ILE A 230 -19.79 -17.71 -16.53
N GLU A 231 -20.98 -17.12 -16.37
CA GLU A 231 -21.81 -16.65 -17.48
C GLU A 231 -21.21 -15.43 -18.21
N GLY A 232 -20.46 -14.60 -17.50
CA GLY A 232 -19.77 -13.41 -18.03
C GLY A 232 -18.33 -13.68 -18.44
N THR A 233 -17.93 -14.94 -18.64
CA THR A 233 -16.58 -15.28 -19.09
C THR A 233 -16.51 -15.24 -20.61
N ILE A 234 -15.35 -14.85 -21.12
CA ILE A 234 -15.06 -14.89 -22.54
C ILE A 234 -14.76 -16.33 -22.98
N SER A 235 -15.22 -16.70 -24.17
CA SER A 235 -14.90 -17.95 -24.82
C SER A 235 -13.54 -17.89 -25.52
N LEU A 236 -12.85 -19.03 -25.56
CA LEU A 236 -11.56 -19.20 -26.21
C LEU A 236 -11.55 -18.76 -27.69
N GLY A 237 -12.69 -18.82 -28.39
CA GLY A 237 -12.82 -18.41 -29.79
C GLY A 237 -12.84 -16.90 -30.02
N GLN A 238 -13.22 -16.11 -29.00
CA GLN A 238 -13.46 -14.66 -29.13
C GLN A 238 -12.19 -13.82 -28.99
N ILE A 239 -11.10 -14.38 -28.43
CA ILE A 239 -9.88 -13.62 -28.13
C ILE A 239 -8.72 -14.10 -29.00
N SER A 240 -7.84 -13.18 -29.40
CA SER A 240 -6.57 -13.50 -30.07
C SER A 240 -5.39 -13.53 -29.08
N VAL A 241 -4.36 -14.31 -29.38
CA VAL A 241 -3.12 -14.36 -28.56
C VAL A 241 -2.49 -12.97 -28.40
N ASN A 242 -2.65 -12.11 -29.40
CA ASN A 242 -2.18 -10.73 -29.37
C ASN A 242 -2.84 -9.87 -28.28
N VAL A 243 -4.12 -10.13 -27.97
CA VAL A 243 -4.86 -9.42 -26.90
C VAL A 243 -4.46 -9.97 -25.53
N ILE A 244 -4.20 -11.28 -25.43
CA ILE A 244 -3.67 -11.91 -24.22
C ILE A 244 -2.30 -11.33 -23.88
N ASN A 245 -1.43 -11.17 -24.88
CA ASN A 245 -0.12 -10.53 -24.69
C ASN A 245 -0.26 -9.08 -24.22
N GLN A 246 -1.24 -8.33 -24.73
CA GLN A 246 -1.50 -6.97 -24.25
C GLN A 246 -1.91 -6.95 -22.77
N ALA A 247 -2.75 -7.89 -22.33
CA ALA A 247 -3.11 -8.01 -20.92
C ALA A 247 -1.89 -8.36 -20.05
N LEU A 248 -1.00 -9.25 -20.53
CA LEU A 248 0.26 -9.56 -19.85
C LEU A 248 1.17 -8.33 -19.73
N GLU A 249 1.31 -7.53 -20.80
CA GLU A 249 2.06 -6.27 -20.78
C GLU A 249 1.46 -5.27 -19.77
N ASN A 250 0.14 -5.18 -19.69
CA ASN A 250 -0.53 -4.31 -18.71
C ASN A 250 -0.24 -4.75 -17.27
N VAL A 251 -0.25 -6.06 -16.99
CA VAL A 251 0.10 -6.61 -15.67
C VAL A 251 1.58 -6.37 -15.36
N ALA A 252 2.47 -6.56 -16.32
CA ALA A 252 3.89 -6.25 -16.16
C ALA A 252 4.13 -4.76 -15.85
N PHE A 253 3.36 -3.86 -16.48
CA PHE A 253 3.40 -2.44 -16.15
C PHE A 253 2.96 -2.16 -14.70
N LEU A 254 1.88 -2.80 -14.24
CA LEU A 254 1.43 -2.66 -12.85
C LEU A 254 2.49 -3.15 -11.85
N ARG A 255 3.18 -4.26 -12.15
CA ARG A 255 4.31 -4.75 -11.34
C ARG A 255 5.49 -3.78 -11.34
N ALA A 256 5.86 -3.24 -12.49
CA ALA A 256 6.91 -2.24 -12.60
C ALA A 256 6.59 -0.97 -11.79
N GLN A 257 5.32 -0.52 -11.83
CA GLN A 257 4.85 0.61 -11.02
C GLN A 257 4.94 0.30 -9.52
N ASN A 258 4.53 -0.90 -9.10
CA ASN A 258 4.62 -1.34 -7.70
C ASN A 258 6.09 -1.39 -7.23
N GLY A 259 6.97 -2.03 -7.99
CA GLY A 259 8.41 -2.08 -7.69
C GLY A 259 9.06 -0.69 -7.62
N GLY A 260 8.64 0.24 -8.48
CA GLY A 260 9.06 1.64 -8.41
C GLY A 260 8.64 2.33 -7.11
N VAL A 261 7.42 2.05 -6.60
CA VAL A 261 6.95 2.61 -5.33
C VAL A 261 7.63 1.96 -4.13
N GLN A 262 7.83 0.63 -4.15
CA GLN A 262 8.61 -0.07 -3.12
C GLN A 262 10.02 0.51 -3.00
N SER A 263 10.69 0.73 -4.13
CA SER A 263 12.01 1.34 -4.15
C SER A 263 12.00 2.74 -3.52
N ARG A 264 11.00 3.57 -3.85
CA ARG A 264 10.83 4.91 -3.26
C ARG A 264 10.60 4.88 -1.74
N LEU A 265 9.87 3.88 -1.24
CA LEU A 265 9.64 3.71 0.21
C LEU A 265 10.88 3.19 0.93
N SER A 266 11.67 2.32 0.30
CA SER A 266 12.91 1.80 0.88
C SER A 266 14.03 2.83 0.99
N PHE A 267 14.01 3.90 0.19
CA PHE A 267 15.04 4.94 0.21
C PHE A 267 14.77 6.07 1.23
N ASN A 268 13.59 6.12 1.84
CA ASN A 268 13.23 7.11 2.88
C ASN A 268 13.39 6.54 4.28
#